data_AF-A0A962B056-F1
#
_entry.id   AF-A0A962B056-F1
#
_cell.length_a   1.000
_cell.length_b   1.000
_cell.length_c   1.000
_cell.angle_alpha   90.00
_cell.angle_beta   90.00
_cell.angle_gamma   90.00
#
_symmetry.space_group_name_H-M   'P 1'
#
loop_
_entity.id
_entity.type
_entity.pdbx_description
1 polymer ?
#
loop_
_entity_poly.entity_id
_entity_poly.type
_entity_poly.pdbx_seq_one_letter_code
_entity_poly.pdbx_strand_id
1 'polypeptide(L)'
;RLLIVDPSDVAFPPSLNLFDVHSDRLANYDQRDREQVLAGIIEIYDYIFGGLLGAELTQKQAMVFRFLAQLMLSIPGATIHTLRQLLEDAAPYADAINALPETARGFFENHFFGKDYRATREQVLRRLYGVLQNPSFERMFAQPENRLDLFDTLNSGGIVLVNTAKDFLKSEASSIFGRYIIALTLKAAFERATLAPDRRRPTYLWIDEAAEYFDDNIDNLLIQARKFRLGLVMAHQYLGQLSRNLPASLMTNTAIKLAGGVSDRDARTLAPEMRTTPEFLNSMLKERDVTHFAAFVRNHTPQAMAMTVPFGTAERMDRMSDESFERLLAMSRQRLSSLTVLKTDSDGLQDAIKPAASDRTPPPHESSAAPSNADDPFSDPY
;
A
#
# COMPACT_ATOMS: atom_id res chain seq x y z
N ARG A 1 -3.96 -6.51 21.62
CA ARG A 1 -4.86 -6.86 20.48
C ARG A 1 -4.98 -5.73 19.48
N LEU A 2 -4.70 -4.48 19.88
CA LEU A 2 -4.59 -3.33 19.01
C LEU A 2 -3.14 -3.16 18.55
N LEU A 3 -2.92 -2.87 17.26
CA LEU A 3 -1.62 -2.52 16.67
C LEU A 3 -1.77 -1.22 15.89
N ILE A 4 -0.76 -0.36 15.94
CA ILE A 4 -0.67 0.86 15.14
C ILE A 4 0.46 0.69 14.13
N VAL A 5 0.13 0.82 12.84
CA VAL A 5 1.09 0.89 11.75
C VAL A 5 1.18 2.34 11.30
N ASP A 6 2.34 2.96 11.47
CA ASP A 6 2.57 4.36 11.11
C ASP A 6 3.93 4.53 10.41
N PRO A 7 3.95 4.87 9.12
CA PRO A 7 5.18 5.08 8.37
C PRO A 7 5.86 6.43 8.69
N SER A 8 5.23 7.32 9.45
CA SER A 8 5.84 8.57 9.91
C SER A 8 6.80 8.36 11.10
N ASP A 9 6.75 7.19 11.75
CA ASP A 9 7.71 6.80 12.78
C ASP A 9 9.02 6.34 12.14
N VAL A 10 9.87 7.31 11.78
CA VAL A 10 11.16 7.08 11.12
C VAL A 10 12.11 6.24 11.97
N ALA A 11 12.01 6.33 13.30
CA ALA A 11 12.88 5.59 14.22
C ALA A 11 12.49 4.11 14.33
N PHE A 12 11.22 3.77 14.06
CA PHE A 12 10.71 2.42 14.14
C PHE A 12 9.84 2.09 12.92
N PRO A 13 10.44 2.06 11.71
CA PRO A 13 9.69 1.79 10.49
C PRO A 13 9.07 0.39 10.56
N PRO A 14 7.82 0.21 10.07
CA PRO A 14 7.22 -1.11 9.99
C PRO A 14 8.00 -1.99 9.01
N SER A 15 8.22 -3.24 9.40
CA SER A 15 8.96 -4.21 8.61
C SER A 15 8.05 -4.93 7.64
N LEU A 16 8.16 -4.55 6.36
CA LEU A 16 7.25 -4.95 5.30
C LEU A 16 8.05 -5.56 4.14
N ASN A 17 7.55 -6.66 3.59
CA ASN A 17 8.12 -7.33 2.43
C ASN A 17 6.99 -7.82 1.52
N LEU A 18 7.04 -7.46 0.25
CA LEU A 18 6.08 -7.92 -0.74
C LEU A 18 6.18 -9.43 -1.01
N PHE A 19 7.36 -10.02 -0.85
CA PHE A 19 7.66 -11.39 -1.25
C PHE A 19 7.76 -12.36 -0.08
N ASP A 20 7.66 -11.86 1.15
CA ASP A 20 7.52 -12.74 2.31
C ASP A 20 6.10 -13.29 2.39
N VAL A 21 5.99 -14.60 2.18
CA VAL A 21 4.75 -15.37 2.21
C VAL A 21 4.64 -16.30 3.42
N HIS A 22 5.46 -16.10 4.45
CA HIS A 22 5.55 -16.98 5.61
C HIS A 22 5.78 -18.44 5.18
N SER A 23 6.90 -18.70 4.51
CA SER A 23 7.24 -20.00 3.93
C SER A 23 7.11 -21.16 4.92
N ASP A 24 7.41 -20.94 6.20
CA ASP A 24 7.24 -21.94 7.27
C ASP A 24 5.77 -22.33 7.46
N ARG A 25 4.85 -21.36 7.40
CA ARG A 25 3.41 -21.63 7.48
C ARG A 25 2.93 -22.36 6.23
N LEU A 26 3.36 -21.91 5.04
CA LEU A 26 3.02 -22.57 3.77
C LEU A 26 3.50 -24.01 3.69
N ALA A 27 4.65 -24.32 4.28
CA ALA A 27 5.20 -25.68 4.34
C ALA A 27 4.35 -26.64 5.19
N ASN A 28 3.52 -26.11 6.11
CA ASN A 28 2.63 -26.90 6.94
C ASN A 28 1.25 -27.17 6.29
N TYR A 29 0.98 -26.59 5.12
CA TYR A 29 -0.25 -26.83 4.37
C TYR A 29 -0.12 -28.05 3.47
N ASP A 30 -1.26 -28.67 3.16
CA ASP A 30 -1.30 -29.67 2.10
C ASP A 30 -1.03 -29.04 0.72
N GLN A 31 -0.76 -29.88 -0.27
CA GLN A 31 -0.40 -29.41 -1.61
C GLN A 31 -1.49 -28.53 -2.23
N ARG A 32 -2.76 -28.91 -2.06
CA ARG A 32 -3.90 -28.21 -2.67
C ARG A 32 -4.05 -26.82 -2.07
N ASP A 33 -4.03 -26.72 -0.75
CA ASP A 33 -4.15 -25.46 -0.03
C ASP A 33 -2.97 -24.55 -0.34
N ARG A 34 -1.75 -25.10 -0.41
CA ARG A 34 -0.56 -24.34 -0.81
C ARG A 34 -0.69 -23.75 -2.21
N GLU A 35 -1.10 -24.56 -3.19
CA GLU A 35 -1.33 -24.10 -4.56
C GLU A 35 -2.41 -23.01 -4.63
N GLN A 36 -3.50 -23.18 -3.88
CA GLN A 36 -4.58 -22.19 -3.81
C GLN A 36 -4.12 -20.86 -3.19
N VAL A 37 -3.33 -20.91 -2.11
CA VAL A 37 -2.78 -19.70 -1.47
C VAL A 37 -1.83 -18.97 -2.42
N LEU A 38 -0.92 -19.70 -3.07
CA LEU A 38 0.03 -19.13 -4.02
C LEU A 38 -0.68 -18.50 -5.23
N ALA A 39 -1.73 -19.15 -5.77
CA ALA A 39 -2.52 -18.58 -6.86
C ALA A 39 -3.19 -17.25 -6.46
N GLY A 40 -3.77 -17.18 -5.26
CA GLY A 40 -4.36 -15.94 -4.74
C GLY A 40 -3.33 -14.83 -4.52
N ILE A 41 -2.12 -15.17 -4.06
CA ILE A 41 -1.01 -14.23 -3.91
C ILE A 41 -0.57 -13.67 -5.27
N ILE A 42 -0.46 -14.53 -6.30
CA ILE A 42 -0.12 -14.12 -7.66
C ILE A 42 -1.15 -13.11 -8.22
N GLU A 43 -2.44 -13.32 -7.97
CA GLU A 43 -3.50 -12.38 -8.40
C GLU A 43 -3.36 -11.00 -7.72
N ILE A 44 -2.94 -10.98 -6.45
CA ILE A 44 -2.72 -9.74 -5.70
C ILE A 44 -1.53 -8.93 -6.24
N TYR A 45 -0.50 -9.59 -6.78
CA TYR A 45 0.65 -8.88 -7.37
C TYR A 45 0.24 -8.01 -8.55
N ASP A 46 -0.75 -8.41 -9.36
CA ASP A 46 -1.24 -7.58 -10.47
C ASP A 46 -1.79 -6.23 -9.96
N TYR A 47 -2.47 -6.23 -8.79
CA TYR A 47 -2.97 -5.01 -8.14
C TYR A 47 -1.84 -4.14 -7.56
N ILE A 48 -0.88 -4.75 -6.86
CA ILE A 48 0.25 -4.02 -6.27
C ILE A 48 1.09 -3.38 -7.37
N PHE A 49 1.46 -4.15 -8.39
CA PHE A 49 2.31 -3.67 -9.47
C PHE A 49 1.59 -2.69 -10.39
N GLY A 50 0.28 -2.85 -10.62
CA GLY A 50 -0.52 -1.83 -11.30
C GLY A 50 -0.46 -0.49 -10.56
N GLY A 51 -0.63 -0.51 -9.24
CA GLY A 51 -0.44 0.67 -8.39
C GLY A 51 0.97 1.27 -8.49
N LEU A 52 2.00 0.43 -8.42
CA LEU A 52 3.41 0.84 -8.53
C LEU A 52 3.73 1.49 -9.88
N LEU A 53 3.16 0.97 -10.98
CA LEU A 53 3.36 1.52 -12.32
C LEU A 53 2.53 2.78 -12.59
N GLY A 54 1.56 3.08 -11.71
CA GLY A 54 0.63 4.21 -11.81
C GLY A 54 -0.45 4.01 -12.88
N ALA A 55 -0.67 2.78 -13.32
CA ALA A 55 -1.66 2.42 -14.33
C ALA A 55 -1.97 0.92 -14.29
N GLU A 56 -3.13 0.54 -14.79
CA GLU A 56 -3.47 -0.88 -15.00
C GLU A 56 -2.44 -1.56 -15.91
N LEU A 57 -2.09 -2.79 -15.54
CA LEU A 57 -1.15 -3.60 -16.30
C LEU A 57 -1.77 -4.00 -17.64
N THR A 58 -1.04 -3.79 -18.72
CA THR A 58 -1.38 -4.43 -20.01
C THR A 58 -1.32 -5.95 -19.87
N GLN A 59 -2.03 -6.69 -20.73
CA GLN A 59 -1.98 -8.17 -20.71
C GLN A 59 -0.54 -8.72 -20.76
N LYS A 60 0.33 -8.05 -21.55
CA LYS A 60 1.74 -8.39 -21.65
C LYS A 60 2.49 -8.14 -20.34
N GLN A 61 2.26 -7.01 -19.68
CA GLN A 61 2.87 -6.71 -18.37
C GLN A 61 2.37 -7.67 -17.29
N ALA A 62 1.06 -7.92 -17.21
CA ALA A 62 0.49 -8.85 -16.23
C ALA A 62 1.10 -10.26 -16.37
N MET A 63 1.26 -10.77 -17.59
CA MET A 63 1.97 -12.03 -17.83
C MET A 63 3.39 -12.03 -17.26
N VAL A 64 4.17 -10.97 -17.54
CA VAL A 64 5.54 -10.83 -17.03
C VAL A 64 5.55 -10.80 -15.50
N PHE A 65 4.66 -10.04 -14.87
CA PHE A 65 4.60 -9.92 -13.42
C PHE A 65 4.21 -11.24 -12.74
N ARG A 66 3.37 -12.06 -13.36
CA ARG A 66 3.04 -13.39 -12.82
C ARG A 66 4.25 -14.32 -12.81
N PHE A 67 5.08 -14.32 -13.87
CA PHE A 67 6.33 -15.09 -13.87
C PHE A 67 7.35 -14.52 -12.88
N LEU A 68 7.46 -13.20 -12.78
CA LEU A 68 8.30 -12.56 -11.77
C LEU A 68 7.84 -12.93 -10.37
N ALA A 69 6.55 -12.89 -10.06
CA ALA A 69 6.02 -13.32 -8.78
C ALA A 69 6.40 -14.77 -8.46
N GLN A 70 6.25 -15.70 -9.42
CA GLN A 70 6.64 -17.10 -9.22
C GLN A 70 8.14 -17.26 -8.88
N LEU A 71 9.02 -16.55 -9.59
CA LEU A 71 10.46 -16.57 -9.31
C LEU A 71 10.80 -15.90 -7.98
N MET A 72 10.19 -14.76 -7.68
CA MET A 72 10.42 -14.05 -6.43
C MET A 72 9.98 -14.87 -5.22
N LEU A 73 8.87 -15.60 -5.33
CA LEU A 73 8.38 -16.50 -4.29
C LEU A 73 9.24 -17.77 -4.12
N SER A 74 10.05 -18.15 -5.13
CA SER A 74 10.97 -19.28 -5.02
C SER A 74 12.32 -18.90 -4.40
N ILE A 75 12.65 -17.61 -4.33
CA ILE A 75 13.90 -17.10 -3.75
C ILE A 75 13.70 -16.84 -2.24
N PRO A 76 14.39 -17.57 -1.33
CA PRO A 76 14.30 -17.32 0.09
C PRO A 76 14.76 -15.89 0.45
N GLY A 77 13.96 -15.18 1.25
CA GLY A 77 14.29 -13.81 1.68
C GLY A 77 14.30 -12.78 0.56
N ALA A 78 13.64 -13.07 -0.57
CA ALA A 78 13.46 -12.12 -1.66
C ALA A 78 12.89 -10.78 -1.15
N THR A 79 13.44 -9.67 -1.61
CA THR A 79 12.99 -8.31 -1.28
C THR A 79 12.75 -7.50 -2.54
N ILE A 80 12.33 -6.24 -2.38
CA ILE A 80 12.26 -5.28 -3.48
C ILE A 80 13.64 -5.06 -4.16
N HIS A 81 14.74 -5.21 -3.43
CA HIS A 81 16.09 -5.17 -4.02
C HIS A 81 16.39 -6.41 -4.85
N THR A 82 15.95 -7.58 -4.41
CA THR A 82 16.05 -8.82 -5.19
C THR A 82 15.32 -8.66 -6.52
N LEU A 83 14.09 -8.10 -6.51
CA LEU A 83 13.35 -7.82 -7.74
C LEU A 83 14.12 -6.84 -8.63
N ARG A 84 14.62 -5.73 -8.08
CA ARG A 84 15.41 -4.75 -8.83
C ARG A 84 16.62 -5.39 -9.50
N GLN A 85 17.41 -6.15 -8.76
CA GLN A 85 18.60 -6.83 -9.27
C GLN A 85 18.24 -7.84 -10.36
N LEU A 86 17.20 -8.66 -10.14
CA LEU A 86 16.71 -9.63 -11.12
C LEU A 86 16.29 -8.97 -12.44
N LEU A 87 15.65 -7.80 -12.37
CA LEU A 87 15.25 -7.05 -13.55
C LEU A 87 16.45 -6.48 -14.32
N GLU A 88 17.60 -6.27 -13.67
CA GLU A 88 18.86 -5.83 -14.29
C GLU A 88 19.63 -7.03 -14.87
N ASP A 89 19.89 -8.04 -14.03
CA ASP A 89 20.64 -9.26 -14.34
C ASP A 89 20.09 -10.47 -13.57
N ALA A 90 19.77 -11.55 -14.29
CA ALA A 90 19.32 -12.81 -13.70
C ALA A 90 20.44 -13.79 -13.34
N ALA A 91 21.69 -13.53 -13.73
CA ALA A 91 22.79 -14.47 -13.51
C ALA A 91 22.92 -14.91 -12.03
N PRO A 92 22.78 -14.01 -11.02
CA PRO A 92 22.82 -14.42 -9.61
C PRO A 92 21.67 -15.34 -9.17
N TYR A 93 20.59 -15.39 -9.96
CA TYR A 93 19.35 -16.12 -9.65
C TYR A 93 19.16 -17.36 -10.55
N ALA A 94 20.22 -17.80 -11.24
CA ALA A 94 20.17 -18.94 -12.16
C ALA A 94 19.65 -20.23 -11.48
N ASP A 95 20.09 -20.51 -10.25
CA ASP A 95 19.63 -21.69 -9.50
C ASP A 95 18.12 -21.63 -9.20
N ALA A 96 17.62 -20.44 -8.82
CA ALA A 96 16.20 -20.24 -8.57
C ALA A 96 15.37 -20.38 -9.85
N ILE A 97 15.88 -19.88 -10.99
CA ILE A 97 15.27 -20.06 -12.31
C ILE A 97 15.24 -21.54 -12.71
N ASN A 98 16.33 -22.27 -12.47
CA ASN A 98 16.44 -23.70 -12.78
C ASN A 98 15.47 -24.56 -11.99
N ALA A 99 15.13 -24.14 -10.76
CA ALA A 99 14.17 -24.80 -9.88
C ALA A 99 12.70 -24.53 -10.24
N LEU A 100 12.41 -23.60 -11.15
CA LEU A 100 11.05 -23.31 -11.58
C LEU A 100 10.46 -24.43 -12.45
N PRO A 101 9.11 -24.54 -12.52
CA PRO A 101 8.45 -25.38 -13.51
C PRO A 101 8.89 -25.07 -14.94
N GLU A 102 8.88 -26.06 -15.82
CA GLU A 102 9.43 -26.00 -17.19
C GLU A 102 8.98 -24.76 -17.97
N THR A 103 7.69 -24.43 -17.93
CA THR A 103 7.14 -23.25 -18.62
C THR A 103 7.71 -21.94 -18.09
N ALA A 104 7.81 -21.78 -16.77
CA ALA A 104 8.33 -20.57 -16.16
C ALA A 104 9.84 -20.44 -16.37
N ARG A 105 10.59 -21.54 -16.20
CA ARG A 105 12.02 -21.61 -16.51
C ARG A 105 12.29 -21.23 -17.97
N GLY A 106 11.57 -21.85 -18.92
CA GLY A 106 11.71 -21.57 -20.35
C GLY A 106 11.39 -20.12 -20.72
N PHE A 107 10.46 -19.47 -20.01
CA PHE A 107 10.19 -18.05 -20.17
C PHE A 107 11.41 -17.19 -19.79
N PHE A 108 12.05 -17.45 -18.65
CA PHE A 108 13.23 -16.68 -18.23
C PHE A 108 14.45 -16.94 -19.12
N GLU A 109 14.67 -18.19 -19.52
CA GLU A 109 15.80 -18.58 -20.39
C GLU A 109 15.68 -18.00 -21.81
N ASN A 110 14.48 -17.99 -22.39
CA ASN A 110 14.32 -17.73 -23.83
C ASN A 110 13.64 -16.40 -24.16
N HIS A 111 12.86 -15.82 -23.25
CA HIS A 111 11.98 -14.70 -23.56
C HIS A 111 12.24 -13.46 -22.71
N PHE A 112 12.35 -13.58 -21.38
CA PHE A 112 12.33 -12.45 -20.46
C PHE A 112 13.45 -11.42 -20.71
N PHE A 113 14.65 -11.89 -21.05
CA PHE A 113 15.80 -11.03 -21.41
C PHE A 113 15.85 -10.66 -22.90
N GLY A 114 14.91 -11.15 -23.70
CA GLY A 114 14.76 -10.81 -25.11
C GLY A 114 14.28 -9.37 -25.34
N LYS A 115 14.37 -8.92 -26.60
CA LYS A 115 13.99 -7.56 -27.01
C LYS A 115 12.53 -7.23 -26.72
N ASP A 116 11.64 -8.22 -26.76
CA ASP A 116 10.20 -8.03 -26.57
C ASP A 116 9.84 -7.50 -25.19
N TYR A 117 10.60 -7.85 -24.14
CA TYR A 117 10.29 -7.49 -22.76
C TYR A 117 11.22 -6.43 -22.16
N ARG A 118 12.23 -5.98 -22.94
CA ARG A 118 13.18 -4.94 -22.51
C ARG A 118 12.47 -3.67 -22.04
N ALA A 119 11.56 -3.13 -22.84
CA ALA A 119 10.85 -1.89 -22.50
C ALA A 119 10.01 -2.04 -21.22
N THR A 120 9.38 -3.20 -21.03
CA THR A 120 8.63 -3.50 -19.80
C THR A 120 9.58 -3.54 -18.60
N ARG A 121 10.69 -4.29 -18.68
CA ARG A 121 11.70 -4.34 -17.60
C ARG A 121 12.23 -2.96 -17.23
N GLU A 122 12.61 -2.15 -18.22
CA GLU A 122 13.11 -0.78 -18.01
C GLU A 122 12.05 0.12 -17.34
N GLN A 123 10.78 -0.01 -17.72
CA GLN A 123 9.67 0.71 -17.08
C GLN A 123 9.49 0.31 -15.61
N VAL A 124 9.53 -1.00 -15.32
CA VAL A 124 9.42 -1.50 -13.93
C VAL A 124 10.60 -1.03 -13.11
N LEU A 125 11.83 -1.14 -13.64
CA LEU A 125 13.04 -0.65 -12.98
C LEU A 125 12.94 0.83 -12.62
N ARG A 126 12.55 1.69 -13.57
CA ARG A 126 12.39 3.13 -13.31
C ARG A 126 11.42 3.40 -12.16
N ARG A 127 10.32 2.65 -12.09
CA ARG A 127 9.31 2.81 -11.03
C ARG A 127 9.82 2.29 -9.68
N LEU A 128 10.52 1.15 -9.66
CA LEU A 128 11.18 0.66 -8.46
C LEU A 128 12.21 1.66 -7.93
N TYR A 129 13.04 2.24 -8.80
CA TYR A 129 13.96 3.30 -8.40
C TYR A 129 13.23 4.51 -7.81
N GLY A 130 12.09 4.93 -8.40
CA GLY A 130 11.27 6.02 -7.84
C GLY A 130 10.70 5.71 -6.45
N VAL A 131 10.27 4.46 -6.21
CA VAL A 131 9.79 4.01 -4.89
C VAL A 131 10.93 3.94 -3.87
N LEU A 132 12.06 3.36 -4.25
CA LEU A 132 13.24 3.19 -3.38
C LEU A 132 13.98 4.51 -3.14
N GLN A 133 13.78 5.53 -3.97
CA GLN A 133 14.31 6.88 -3.74
C GLN A 133 13.69 7.52 -2.48
N ASN A 134 12.49 7.10 -2.07
CA ASN A 134 11.90 7.54 -0.81
C ASN A 134 12.53 6.77 0.37
N PRO A 135 13.27 7.43 1.28
CA PRO A 135 13.99 6.72 2.35
C PRO A 135 13.06 5.98 3.32
N SER A 136 11.82 6.43 3.49
CA SER A 136 10.84 5.73 4.33
C SER A 136 10.41 4.42 3.67
N PHE A 137 10.25 4.41 2.35
CA PHE A 137 9.91 3.20 1.60
C PHE A 137 11.08 2.23 1.52
N GLU A 138 12.29 2.73 1.32
CA GLU A 138 13.51 1.93 1.40
C GLU A 138 13.57 1.19 2.75
N ARG A 139 13.45 1.92 3.86
CA ARG A 139 13.49 1.33 5.20
C ARG A 139 12.36 0.33 5.47
N MET A 140 11.16 0.56 4.93
CA MET A 140 10.00 -0.30 5.17
C MET A 140 10.00 -1.56 4.31
N PHE A 141 10.21 -1.43 2.99
CA PHE A 141 10.00 -2.49 1.99
C PHE A 141 11.24 -3.33 1.68
N ALA A 142 12.44 -2.88 2.09
CA ALA A 142 13.68 -3.64 1.91
C ALA A 142 13.89 -4.72 2.98
N GLN A 143 12.93 -4.90 3.89
CA GLN A 143 13.06 -5.85 4.98
C GLN A 143 12.93 -7.28 4.49
N PRO A 144 13.66 -8.25 5.08
CA PRO A 144 13.57 -9.65 4.67
C PRO A 144 12.24 -10.29 5.08
N GLU A 145 11.57 -9.79 6.12
CA GLU A 145 10.38 -10.40 6.72
C GLU A 145 9.27 -9.38 7.00
N ASN A 146 8.03 -9.83 6.85
CA ASN A 146 6.83 -9.15 7.32
C ASN A 146 6.63 -9.42 8.81
N ARG A 147 6.78 -8.38 9.63
CA ARG A 147 6.45 -8.51 11.06
C ARG A 147 4.97 -8.31 11.37
N LEU A 148 4.22 -7.72 10.43
CA LEU A 148 2.76 -7.63 10.49
C LEU A 148 2.13 -8.90 9.92
N ASP A 149 1.78 -9.84 10.80
CA ASP A 149 1.03 -11.01 10.41
C ASP A 149 -0.48 -10.75 10.45
N LEU A 150 -1.05 -10.40 9.29
CA LEU A 150 -2.48 -10.15 9.20
C LEU A 150 -3.29 -11.45 9.31
N PHE A 151 -2.83 -12.59 8.83
CA PHE A 151 -3.61 -13.82 8.92
C PHE A 151 -3.94 -14.16 10.39
N ASP A 152 -2.92 -14.18 11.26
CA ASP A 152 -3.11 -14.45 12.68
C ASP A 152 -3.90 -13.32 13.38
N THR A 153 -3.63 -12.07 12.99
CA THR A 153 -4.34 -10.91 13.56
C THR A 153 -5.84 -10.95 13.24
N LEU A 154 -6.21 -11.21 11.99
CA LEU A 154 -7.60 -11.27 11.57
C LEU A 154 -8.32 -12.46 12.24
N ASN A 155 -7.67 -13.61 12.38
CA ASN A 155 -8.26 -14.82 12.96
C ASN A 155 -8.40 -14.75 14.49
N SER A 156 -7.48 -14.08 15.18
CA SER A 156 -7.55 -13.85 16.64
C SER A 156 -8.52 -12.73 17.05
N GLY A 157 -9.03 -11.94 16.09
CA GLY A 157 -9.88 -10.78 16.34
C GLY A 157 -9.09 -9.57 16.84
N GLY A 158 -7.85 -9.43 16.39
CA GLY A 158 -7.06 -8.22 16.57
C GLY A 158 -7.60 -7.05 15.76
N ILE A 159 -7.15 -5.85 16.11
CA ILE A 159 -7.47 -4.60 15.45
C ILE A 159 -6.16 -3.97 15.00
N VAL A 160 -6.08 -3.57 13.74
CA VAL A 160 -4.92 -2.88 13.17
C VAL A 160 -5.40 -1.51 12.72
N LEU A 161 -4.80 -0.47 13.27
CA LEU A 161 -4.99 0.91 12.82
C LEU A 161 -3.81 1.27 11.94
N VAL A 162 -4.11 1.73 10.73
CA VAL A 162 -3.09 2.07 9.73
C VAL A 162 -3.20 3.55 9.43
N ASN A 163 -2.16 4.29 9.76
CA ASN A 163 -1.98 5.67 9.32
C ASN A 163 -1.31 5.64 7.94
N THR A 164 -1.95 6.16 6.90
CA THR A 164 -1.33 6.26 5.57
C THR A 164 -0.38 7.45 5.45
N ALA A 165 -0.37 8.34 6.46
CA ALA A 165 0.54 9.46 6.63
C ALA A 165 0.69 10.35 5.39
N LYS A 166 -0.43 10.72 4.76
CA LYS A 166 -0.47 11.50 3.51
C LYS A 166 0.37 12.78 3.56
N ASP A 167 0.38 13.48 4.70
CA ASP A 167 1.16 14.71 4.86
C ASP A 167 2.68 14.46 4.85
N PHE A 168 3.11 13.32 5.39
CA PHE A 168 4.51 12.91 5.50
C PHE A 168 4.99 12.23 4.21
N LEU A 169 4.27 11.23 3.71
CA LEU A 169 4.63 10.47 2.51
C LEU A 169 4.31 11.21 1.20
N LYS A 170 3.42 12.21 1.24
CA LYS A 170 2.81 12.83 0.05
C LYS A 170 1.92 11.84 -0.72
N SER A 171 1.15 12.37 -1.68
CA SER A 171 0.02 11.65 -2.29
C SER A 171 0.40 10.32 -2.94
N GLU A 172 1.43 10.29 -3.78
CA GLU A 172 1.81 9.08 -4.54
C GLU A 172 2.29 7.96 -3.61
N ALA A 173 3.23 8.25 -2.69
CA ALA A 173 3.71 7.24 -1.75
C ALA A 173 2.62 6.84 -0.74
N SER A 174 1.80 7.77 -0.25
CA SER A 174 0.66 7.42 0.61
C SER A 174 -0.31 6.44 -0.07
N SER A 175 -0.58 6.63 -1.37
CA SER A 175 -1.42 5.70 -2.16
C SER A 175 -0.76 4.32 -2.29
N ILE A 176 0.54 4.26 -2.64
CA ILE A 176 1.29 3.00 -2.74
C ILE A 176 1.26 2.24 -1.41
N PHE A 177 1.48 2.94 -0.29
CA PHE A 177 1.45 2.33 1.04
C PHE A 177 0.06 1.80 1.40
N GLY A 178 -1.01 2.57 1.15
CA GLY A 178 -2.37 2.11 1.38
C GLY A 178 -2.73 0.88 0.53
N ARG A 179 -2.38 0.89 -0.76
CA ARG A 179 -2.56 -0.25 -1.67
C ARG A 179 -1.83 -1.49 -1.17
N TYR A 180 -0.60 -1.33 -0.66
CA TYR A 180 0.16 -2.43 -0.08
C TYR A 180 -0.55 -3.05 1.14
N ILE A 181 -1.07 -2.23 2.06
CA ILE A 181 -1.80 -2.72 3.24
C ILE A 181 -3.09 -3.44 2.85
N ILE A 182 -3.83 -2.93 1.86
CA ILE A 182 -5.01 -3.60 1.31
C ILE A 182 -4.62 -4.96 0.72
N ALA A 183 -3.54 -5.00 -0.05
CA ALA A 183 -3.02 -6.23 -0.64
C ALA A 183 -2.59 -7.27 0.41
N LEU A 184 -1.90 -6.85 1.48
CA LEU A 184 -1.59 -7.73 2.61
C LEU A 184 -2.86 -8.27 3.29
N THR A 185 -3.88 -7.42 3.42
CA THR A 185 -5.17 -7.83 4.01
C THR A 185 -5.89 -8.85 3.14
N LEU A 186 -5.86 -8.67 1.81
CA LEU A 186 -6.41 -9.61 0.85
C LEU A 186 -5.65 -10.94 0.84
N LYS A 187 -4.32 -10.90 0.91
CA LYS A 187 -3.47 -12.10 1.04
C LYS A 187 -3.89 -12.90 2.27
N ALA A 188 -3.97 -12.24 3.43
CA ALA A 188 -4.43 -12.87 4.67
C ALA A 188 -5.86 -13.41 4.56
N ALA A 189 -6.75 -12.73 3.83
CA ALA A 189 -8.10 -13.22 3.59
C ALA A 189 -8.11 -14.48 2.72
N PHE A 190 -7.37 -14.52 1.62
CA PHE A 190 -7.28 -15.68 0.74
C PHE A 190 -6.62 -16.88 1.42
N GLU A 191 -5.64 -16.64 2.29
CA GLU A 191 -5.01 -17.69 3.11
C GLU A 191 -6.01 -18.41 4.02
N ARG A 192 -7.13 -17.77 4.39
CA ARG A 192 -8.23 -18.41 5.14
C ARG A 192 -8.95 -19.51 4.35
N ALA A 193 -8.62 -19.73 3.09
CA ALA A 193 -9.00 -20.95 2.37
C ALA A 193 -8.63 -22.22 3.15
N THR A 194 -7.48 -22.19 3.83
CA THR A 194 -6.94 -23.27 4.69
C THR A 194 -7.78 -23.51 5.96
N LEU A 195 -8.70 -22.60 6.28
CA LEU A 195 -9.58 -22.71 7.44
C LEU A 195 -10.96 -23.20 7.03
N ALA A 196 -11.54 -24.09 7.84
CA ALA A 196 -12.94 -24.48 7.73
C ALA A 196 -13.87 -23.24 7.79
N PRO A 197 -14.95 -23.17 6.98
CA PRO A 197 -15.78 -21.97 6.87
C PRO A 197 -16.36 -21.45 8.20
N ASP A 198 -16.69 -22.34 9.13
CA ASP A 198 -17.20 -22.05 10.47
C ASP A 198 -16.14 -21.43 11.39
N ARG A 199 -14.86 -21.81 11.20
CA ARG A 199 -13.72 -21.28 11.96
C ARG A 199 -13.23 -19.90 11.48
N ARG A 200 -13.68 -19.46 10.30
CA ARG A 200 -13.34 -18.13 9.77
C ARG A 200 -14.04 -17.06 10.59
N ARG A 201 -13.28 -16.23 11.30
CA ARG A 201 -13.84 -15.10 12.04
C ARG A 201 -14.26 -13.99 11.07
N PRO A 202 -15.49 -13.44 11.16
CA PRO A 202 -15.87 -12.25 10.42
C PRO A 202 -14.92 -11.09 10.72
N THR A 203 -14.47 -10.41 9.68
CA THR A 203 -13.49 -9.33 9.75
C THR A 203 -13.92 -8.21 8.81
N TYR A 204 -13.62 -6.97 9.15
CA TYR A 204 -13.92 -5.81 8.30
C TYR A 204 -12.65 -5.04 7.98
N LEU A 205 -12.47 -4.70 6.71
CA LEU A 205 -11.50 -3.72 6.24
C LEU A 205 -12.22 -2.38 6.06
N TRP A 206 -11.77 -1.36 6.79
CA TRP A 206 -12.30 -0.01 6.73
C TRP A 206 -11.32 0.87 5.97
N ILE A 207 -11.78 1.51 4.90
CA ILE A 207 -10.94 2.32 4.02
C ILE A 207 -11.58 3.70 3.90
N ASP A 208 -10.93 4.68 4.49
CA ASP A 208 -11.26 6.07 4.25
C ASP A 208 -10.64 6.53 2.92
N GLU A 209 -11.32 7.44 2.22
CA GLU A 209 -10.93 7.91 0.88
C GLU A 209 -10.55 6.79 -0.10
N ALA A 210 -11.42 5.78 -0.22
CA ALA A 210 -11.17 4.58 -1.00
C ALA A 210 -10.78 4.86 -2.47
N ALA A 211 -11.23 5.97 -3.05
CA ALA A 211 -10.88 6.36 -4.41
C ALA A 211 -9.36 6.48 -4.64
N GLU A 212 -8.58 6.77 -3.60
CA GLU A 212 -7.10 6.88 -3.69
C GLU A 212 -6.40 5.53 -3.91
N TYR A 213 -7.06 4.41 -3.59
CA TYR A 213 -6.43 3.08 -3.58
C TYR A 213 -7.07 2.09 -4.58
N PHE A 214 -8.19 2.46 -5.20
CA PHE A 214 -8.99 1.53 -5.98
C PHE A 214 -8.73 1.67 -7.50
N ASP A 215 -8.76 0.53 -8.19
CA ASP A 215 -8.71 0.38 -9.65
C ASP A 215 -9.66 -0.74 -10.10
N ASP A 216 -9.77 -1.05 -11.39
CA ASP A 216 -10.72 -2.08 -11.84
C ASP A 216 -10.31 -3.50 -11.36
N ASN A 217 -9.04 -3.72 -11.00
CA ASN A 217 -8.56 -5.01 -10.49
C ASN A 217 -9.00 -5.26 -9.04
N ILE A 218 -8.97 -4.22 -8.18
CA ILE A 218 -9.31 -4.41 -6.76
C ILE A 218 -10.76 -4.82 -6.56
N ASP A 219 -11.67 -4.38 -7.44
CA ASP A 219 -13.09 -4.69 -7.34
C ASP A 219 -13.35 -6.21 -7.40
N ASN A 220 -12.72 -6.90 -8.35
CA ASN A 220 -12.79 -8.35 -8.46
C ASN A 220 -12.23 -9.06 -7.22
N LEU A 221 -11.07 -8.61 -6.73
CA LEU A 221 -10.43 -9.16 -5.54
C LEU A 221 -11.32 -9.02 -4.28
N LEU A 222 -11.98 -7.88 -4.14
CA LEU A 222 -12.87 -7.59 -3.02
C LEU A 222 -14.16 -8.43 -3.07
N ILE A 223 -14.71 -8.69 -4.27
CA ILE A 223 -15.82 -9.63 -4.45
C ILE A 223 -15.41 -11.03 -3.96
N GLN A 224 -14.20 -11.49 -4.32
CA GLN A 224 -13.70 -12.79 -3.90
C GLN A 224 -13.48 -12.88 -2.38
N ALA A 225 -12.97 -11.80 -1.76
CA ALA A 225 -12.67 -11.75 -0.33
C ALA A 225 -13.88 -12.05 0.57
N ARG A 226 -15.10 -11.79 0.08
CA ARG A 226 -16.36 -12.12 0.79
C ARG A 226 -16.46 -13.62 1.12
N LYS A 227 -15.96 -14.51 0.27
CA LYS A 227 -15.94 -15.98 0.50
C LYS A 227 -15.12 -16.37 1.74
N PHE A 228 -14.22 -15.48 2.16
CA PHE A 228 -13.33 -15.65 3.31
C PHE A 228 -13.74 -14.80 4.52
N ARG A 229 -15.00 -14.35 4.55
CA ARG A 229 -15.60 -13.54 5.62
C ARG A 229 -14.85 -12.23 5.88
N LEU A 230 -14.22 -11.65 4.85
CA LEU A 230 -13.78 -10.26 4.86
C LEU A 230 -14.90 -9.38 4.31
N GLY A 231 -15.47 -8.53 5.16
CA GLY A 231 -16.36 -7.44 4.79
C GLY A 231 -15.57 -6.17 4.51
N LEU A 232 -16.12 -5.30 3.67
CA LEU A 232 -15.49 -4.05 3.28
C LEU A 232 -16.41 -2.88 3.66
N VAL A 233 -15.81 -1.83 4.23
CA VAL A 233 -16.45 -0.55 4.49
C VAL A 233 -15.59 0.54 3.86
N MET A 234 -16.19 1.36 3.01
CA MET A 234 -15.48 2.39 2.27
C MET A 234 -16.19 3.73 2.42
N ALA A 235 -15.40 4.79 2.49
CA ALA A 235 -15.86 6.17 2.31
C ALA A 235 -15.16 6.78 1.09
N HIS A 236 -15.86 7.65 0.36
CA HIS A 236 -15.30 8.47 -0.72
C HIS A 236 -16.18 9.72 -0.91
N GLN A 237 -15.62 10.78 -1.48
CA GLN A 237 -16.29 12.09 -1.54
C GLN A 237 -17.33 12.19 -2.66
N TYR A 238 -17.00 11.74 -3.87
CA TYR A 238 -17.91 11.78 -5.02
C TYR A 238 -17.61 10.67 -6.02
N LEU A 239 -18.62 10.21 -6.76
CA LEU A 239 -18.49 9.05 -7.65
C LEU A 239 -17.55 9.30 -8.82
N GLY A 240 -17.38 10.56 -9.22
CA GLY A 240 -16.48 10.96 -10.30
C GLY A 240 -14.98 10.76 -10.04
N GLN A 241 -14.55 10.48 -8.80
CA GLN A 241 -13.15 10.14 -8.50
C GLN A 241 -12.81 8.69 -8.87
N LEU A 242 -13.83 7.84 -8.95
CA LEU A 242 -13.66 6.42 -9.23
C LEU A 242 -13.45 6.21 -10.74
N SER A 243 -12.72 5.15 -11.10
CA SER A 243 -12.59 4.73 -12.50
C SER A 243 -13.96 4.44 -13.11
N ARG A 244 -14.06 4.50 -14.44
CA ARG A 244 -15.35 4.49 -15.16
C ARG A 244 -16.28 3.32 -14.80
N ASN A 245 -15.73 2.15 -14.50
CA ASN A 245 -16.50 0.92 -14.24
C ASN A 245 -16.76 0.69 -12.74
N LEU A 246 -15.93 1.26 -11.88
CA LEU A 246 -15.93 1.00 -10.45
C LEU A 246 -17.21 1.44 -9.73
N PRO A 247 -17.84 2.61 -10.01
CA PRO A 247 -19.11 2.99 -9.39
C PRO A 247 -20.19 1.92 -9.53
N ALA A 248 -20.41 1.41 -10.76
CA ALA A 248 -21.43 0.41 -11.03
C ALA A 248 -21.16 -0.90 -10.26
N SER A 249 -19.89 -1.29 -10.18
CA SER A 249 -19.53 -2.50 -9.45
C SER A 249 -19.64 -2.35 -7.93
N LEU A 250 -19.15 -1.24 -7.37
CA LEU A 250 -19.31 -0.95 -5.94
C LEU A 250 -20.79 -0.88 -5.56
N MET A 251 -21.62 -0.26 -6.39
CA MET A 251 -23.08 -0.23 -6.21
C MET A 251 -23.69 -1.64 -6.22
N THR A 252 -23.25 -2.50 -7.14
CA THR A 252 -23.73 -3.88 -7.24
C THR A 252 -23.26 -4.74 -6.06
N ASN A 253 -22.06 -4.53 -5.54
CA ASN A 253 -21.44 -5.40 -4.54
C ASN A 253 -21.60 -4.94 -3.09
N THR A 254 -22.09 -3.71 -2.86
CA THR A 254 -22.40 -3.19 -1.52
C THR A 254 -23.87 -3.42 -1.13
N ALA A 255 -24.09 -4.09 0.00
CA ALA A 255 -25.43 -4.30 0.53
C ALA A 255 -25.95 -3.09 1.32
N ILE A 256 -25.06 -2.36 1.98
CA ILE A 256 -25.39 -1.18 2.80
C ILE A 256 -24.84 0.04 2.08
N LYS A 257 -25.66 1.08 1.96
CA LYS A 257 -25.29 2.37 1.35
C LYS A 257 -25.71 3.50 2.27
N LEU A 258 -24.80 4.43 2.48
CA LEU A 258 -25.04 5.69 3.19
C LEU A 258 -24.66 6.83 2.23
N ALA A 259 -25.56 7.76 1.98
CA ALA A 259 -25.32 8.90 1.09
C ALA A 259 -25.82 10.20 1.74
N GLY A 260 -24.97 11.22 1.79
CA GLY A 260 -25.31 12.53 2.36
C GLY A 260 -24.37 13.60 1.80
N GLY A 261 -24.86 14.82 1.63
CA GLY A 261 -24.09 15.92 1.04
C GLY A 261 -23.60 15.67 -0.40
N VAL A 262 -24.31 14.83 -1.17
CA VAL A 262 -23.93 14.47 -2.54
C VAL A 262 -24.28 15.57 -3.56
N SER A 263 -23.57 15.58 -4.70
CA SER A 263 -23.91 16.45 -5.83
C SER A 263 -25.17 15.98 -6.57
N ASP A 264 -25.83 16.86 -7.35
CA ASP A 264 -27.00 16.47 -8.15
C ASP A 264 -26.69 15.32 -9.13
N ARG A 265 -25.48 15.34 -9.70
CA ARG A 265 -25.00 14.27 -10.58
C ARG A 265 -24.94 12.93 -9.83
N ASP A 266 -24.30 12.91 -8.66
CA ASP A 266 -24.16 11.69 -7.87
C ASP A 266 -25.51 11.22 -7.31
N ALA A 267 -26.38 12.14 -6.93
CA ALA A 267 -27.75 11.85 -6.50
C ALA A 267 -28.53 11.12 -7.61
N ARG A 268 -28.45 11.59 -8.86
CA ARG A 268 -29.07 10.91 -10.01
C ARG A 268 -28.53 9.50 -10.24
N THR A 269 -27.24 9.29 -9.99
CA THR A 269 -26.61 7.97 -10.12
C THR A 269 -26.98 7.04 -8.97
N LEU A 270 -27.06 7.53 -7.73
CA LEU A 270 -27.36 6.74 -6.52
C LEU A 270 -28.85 6.41 -6.35
N ALA A 271 -29.75 7.30 -6.79
CA ALA A 271 -31.18 7.18 -6.54
C ALA A 271 -31.79 5.83 -6.96
N PRO A 272 -31.52 5.29 -8.17
CA PRO A 272 -32.03 3.97 -8.56
C PRO A 272 -31.53 2.83 -7.67
N GLU A 273 -30.24 2.86 -7.30
CA GLU A 273 -29.58 1.84 -6.47
C GLU A 273 -30.07 1.80 -5.03
N MET A 274 -30.56 2.95 -4.53
CA MET A 274 -31.11 3.12 -3.20
C MET A 274 -32.64 3.16 -3.19
N ARG A 275 -33.28 2.92 -4.35
CA ARG A 275 -34.74 2.92 -4.55
C ARG A 275 -35.41 4.20 -4.02
N THR A 276 -34.82 5.35 -4.34
CA THR A 276 -35.30 6.67 -3.90
C THR A 276 -35.24 7.68 -5.05
N THR A 277 -35.48 8.96 -4.77
CA THR A 277 -35.36 10.03 -5.77
C THR A 277 -34.09 10.87 -5.53
N PRO A 278 -33.56 11.54 -6.58
CA PRO A 278 -32.45 12.47 -6.42
C PRO A 278 -32.75 13.61 -5.43
N GLU A 279 -34.00 14.10 -5.42
CA GLU A 279 -34.45 15.16 -4.51
C GLU A 279 -34.37 14.72 -3.05
N PHE A 280 -34.73 13.47 -2.75
CA PHE A 280 -34.58 12.92 -1.41
C PHE A 280 -33.10 12.86 -0.99
N LEU A 281 -32.21 12.40 -1.87
CA LEU A 281 -30.77 12.36 -1.58
C LEU A 281 -30.19 13.77 -1.38
N ASN A 282 -30.56 14.73 -2.22
CA ASN A 282 -30.14 16.13 -2.10
C ASN A 282 -30.67 16.81 -0.83
N SER A 283 -31.76 16.30 -0.24
CA SER A 283 -32.28 16.78 1.05
C SER A 283 -31.45 16.34 2.26
N MET A 284 -30.50 15.41 2.07
CA MET A 284 -29.60 14.94 3.13
C MET A 284 -28.48 15.95 3.37
N LEU A 285 -28.81 17.00 4.10
CA LEU A 285 -27.92 18.14 4.35
C LEU A 285 -27.10 17.97 5.63
N LYS A 286 -25.93 18.62 5.61
CA LYS A 286 -25.15 18.87 6.82
C LYS A 286 -25.68 20.13 7.50
N GLU A 287 -25.99 20.02 8.78
CA GLU A 287 -26.34 21.14 9.65
C GLU A 287 -25.19 21.45 10.61
N ARG A 288 -25.41 22.37 11.56
CA ARG A 288 -24.37 22.80 12.52
C ARG A 288 -23.85 21.64 13.37
N ASP A 289 -24.76 20.86 13.95
CA ASP A 289 -24.44 19.85 14.98
C ASP A 289 -24.79 18.42 14.56
N VAL A 290 -25.43 18.25 13.41
CA VAL A 290 -25.86 16.96 12.86
C VAL A 290 -25.62 16.92 11.35
N THR A 291 -25.55 15.71 10.81
CA THR A 291 -25.66 15.48 9.37
C THR A 291 -26.73 14.43 9.11
N HIS A 292 -27.44 14.59 8.00
CA HIS A 292 -28.41 13.60 7.55
C HIS A 292 -27.78 12.74 6.47
N PHE A 293 -28.06 11.44 6.52
CA PHE A 293 -27.70 10.47 5.51
C PHE A 293 -28.94 9.72 5.06
N ALA A 294 -29.07 9.48 3.76
CA ALA A 294 -29.93 8.45 3.24
C ALA A 294 -29.25 7.10 3.50
N ALA A 295 -29.92 6.22 4.25
CA ALA A 295 -29.47 4.88 4.55
C ALA A 295 -30.31 3.85 3.82
N PHE A 296 -29.66 2.92 3.12
CA PHE A 296 -30.30 1.83 2.40
C PHE A 296 -29.61 0.51 2.70
N VAL A 297 -30.39 -0.51 3.03
CA VAL A 297 -29.92 -1.88 3.26
C VAL A 297 -30.66 -2.80 2.30
N ARG A 298 -29.92 -3.35 1.33
CA ARG A 298 -30.45 -4.28 0.32
C ARG A 298 -31.18 -5.44 1.01
N ASN A 299 -32.37 -5.75 0.49
CA ASN A 299 -33.28 -6.80 0.98
C ASN A 299 -33.85 -6.58 2.39
N HIS A 300 -33.60 -5.43 3.03
CA HIS A 300 -34.13 -5.11 4.36
C HIS A 300 -34.96 -3.82 4.36
N THR A 301 -34.47 -2.77 3.72
CA THR A 301 -35.22 -1.52 3.56
C THR A 301 -35.91 -1.49 2.19
N PRO A 302 -37.22 -1.14 2.11
CA PRO A 302 -37.92 -1.04 0.83
C PRO A 302 -37.37 0.09 -0.05
N GLN A 303 -36.95 1.20 0.57
CA GLN A 303 -36.34 2.39 -0.01
C GLN A 303 -35.35 3.00 0.98
N ALA A 304 -34.52 3.96 0.53
CA ALA A 304 -33.65 4.72 1.41
C ALA A 304 -34.44 5.47 2.50
N MET A 305 -33.90 5.47 3.72
CA MET A 305 -34.47 6.14 4.89
C MET A 305 -33.52 7.22 5.39
N ALA A 306 -34.06 8.34 5.86
CA ALA A 306 -33.23 9.39 6.45
C ALA A 306 -32.71 8.92 7.82
N MET A 307 -31.43 9.12 8.06
CA MET A 307 -30.73 8.82 9.30
C MET A 307 -29.95 10.05 9.72
N THR A 308 -30.18 10.53 10.94
CA THR A 308 -29.46 11.67 11.51
C THR A 308 -28.28 11.18 12.34
N VAL A 309 -27.09 11.73 12.07
CA VAL A 309 -25.85 11.42 12.77
C VAL A 309 -25.35 12.68 13.49
N PRO A 310 -25.26 12.67 14.83
CA PRO A 310 -24.76 13.82 15.58
C PRO A 310 -23.24 13.95 15.51
N PHE A 311 -22.77 15.17 15.26
CA PHE A 311 -21.34 15.50 15.26
C PHE A 311 -20.76 15.53 16.68
N GLY A 312 -19.44 15.34 16.76
CA GLY A 312 -18.71 15.35 18.02
C GLY A 312 -18.92 14.10 18.87
N THR A 313 -19.66 13.09 18.39
CA THR A 313 -19.99 11.90 19.20
C THR A 313 -18.74 11.12 19.55
N ALA A 314 -17.84 10.91 18.59
CA ALA A 314 -16.57 10.23 18.84
C ALA A 314 -15.59 11.13 19.60
N GLU A 315 -15.60 12.43 19.34
CA GLU A 315 -14.69 13.42 19.94
C GLU A 315 -14.97 13.66 21.42
N ARG A 316 -16.22 13.46 21.86
CA ARG A 316 -16.66 13.54 23.25
C ARG A 316 -16.46 12.24 24.04
N MET A 317 -16.11 11.14 23.39
CA MET A 317 -15.83 9.88 24.09
C MET A 317 -14.54 10.00 24.90
N ASP A 318 -14.46 9.24 25.99
CA ASP A 318 -13.25 9.15 26.80
C ASP A 318 -12.07 8.69 25.93
N ARG A 319 -10.97 9.44 26.02
CA ARG A 319 -9.73 9.10 25.34
C ARG A 319 -8.88 8.19 26.21
N MET A 320 -8.10 7.35 25.55
CA MET A 320 -7.01 6.64 26.20
C MET A 320 -6.05 7.65 26.85
N SER A 321 -5.54 7.35 28.06
CA SER A 321 -4.52 8.19 28.68
C SER A 321 -3.22 8.18 27.88
N ASP A 322 -2.45 9.28 27.93
CA ASP A 322 -1.18 9.41 27.22
C ASP A 322 -0.21 8.27 27.58
N GLU A 323 -0.12 7.88 28.86
CA GLU A 323 0.70 6.75 29.29
C GLU A 323 0.26 5.41 28.68
N SER A 324 -1.05 5.20 28.51
CA SER A 324 -1.57 3.98 27.89
C SER A 324 -1.32 4.00 26.38
N PHE A 325 -1.40 5.17 25.75
CA PHE A 325 -1.09 5.36 24.34
C PHE A 325 0.40 5.12 24.04
N GLU A 326 1.30 5.68 24.85
CA GLU A 326 2.75 5.43 24.73
C GLU A 326 3.10 3.94 24.90
N ARG A 327 2.45 3.25 25.84
CA ARG A 327 2.60 1.79 25.98
C ARG A 327 2.11 1.01 24.77
N LEU A 328 0.97 1.40 24.20
CA LEU A 328 0.45 0.81 22.96
C LEU A 328 1.40 1.04 21.78
N LEU A 329 1.96 2.24 21.67
CA LEU A 329 2.90 2.60 20.63
C LEU A 329 4.21 1.81 20.78
N ALA A 330 4.78 1.75 21.99
CA ALA A 330 5.97 0.96 22.28
C ALA A 330 5.78 -0.53 21.96
N MET A 331 4.63 -1.11 22.33
CA MET A 331 4.29 -2.50 21.97
C MET A 331 4.18 -2.68 20.45
N SER A 332 3.57 -1.72 19.75
CA SER A 332 3.42 -1.77 18.29
C SER A 332 4.80 -1.72 17.60
N ARG A 333 5.68 -0.80 18.02
CA ARG A 333 7.07 -0.70 17.56
C ARG A 333 7.84 -2.01 17.74
N GLN A 334 7.78 -2.58 18.94
CA GLN A 334 8.46 -3.85 19.25
C GLN A 334 8.00 -5.00 18.35
N ARG A 335 6.70 -5.03 18.03
CA ARG A 335 6.11 -6.09 17.21
C ARG A 335 6.37 -5.89 15.72
N LEU A 336 6.30 -4.65 15.24
CA LEU A 336 6.23 -4.35 13.81
C LEU A 336 7.56 -3.91 13.20
N SER A 337 8.49 -3.36 13.98
CA SER A 337 9.74 -2.83 13.46
C SER A 337 10.90 -3.83 13.60
N SER A 338 11.80 -3.87 12.62
CA SER A 338 13.08 -4.55 12.71
C SER A 338 14.17 -3.50 12.99
N LEU A 339 14.82 -3.61 14.17
CA LEU A 339 15.94 -2.72 14.54
C LEU A 339 17.19 -2.92 13.66
N THR A 340 17.19 -3.92 12.78
CA THR A 340 18.37 -4.43 12.08
C THR A 340 18.90 -3.47 11.00
N VAL A 341 18.03 -2.73 10.31
CA VAL A 341 18.45 -1.87 9.18
C VAL A 341 18.97 -0.49 9.63
N LEU A 342 18.65 -0.06 10.85
CA LEU A 342 19.11 1.23 11.38
C LEU A 342 20.62 1.27 11.72
N LYS A 343 21.27 0.10 11.84
CA LYS A 343 22.71 0.04 12.15
C LYS A 343 23.60 0.31 10.93
N THR A 344 23.13 -0.02 9.72
CA THR A 344 23.93 0.13 8.49
C THR A 344 24.09 1.59 8.06
N ASP A 345 23.14 2.47 8.38
CA ASP A 345 23.25 3.91 8.06
C ASP A 345 24.03 4.71 9.12
N SER A 346 24.07 4.25 10.37
CA SER A 346 24.82 4.95 11.43
C SER A 346 26.33 4.74 11.35
N ASP A 347 26.78 3.56 10.89
CA ASP A 347 28.20 3.25 10.81
C ASP A 347 28.86 3.90 9.58
N GLY A 348 28.13 4.07 8.48
CA GLY A 348 28.63 4.72 7.25
C GLY A 348 28.85 6.24 7.38
N LEU A 349 28.11 6.92 8.26
CA LEU A 349 28.30 8.36 8.52
C LEU A 349 29.41 8.66 9.54
N GLN A 350 29.76 7.72 10.43
CA GLN A 350 30.81 7.94 11.42
C GLN A 350 32.22 7.78 10.83
N ASP A 351 32.40 6.95 9.80
CA ASP A 351 33.70 6.80 9.12
C ASP A 351 34.04 7.94 8.13
N ALA A 352 33.04 8.74 7.73
CA ALA A 352 33.24 9.88 6.83
C ALA A 352 33.73 11.17 7.54
N ILE A 353 33.79 11.17 8.89
CA ILE A 353 34.24 12.32 9.70
C ILE A 353 35.50 11.93 10.48
N LYS A 354 36.59 11.61 9.76
CA LYS A 354 37.94 11.71 10.31
C LYS A 354 38.61 12.94 9.68
N PRO A 355 39.12 13.90 10.46
CA PRO A 355 39.81 15.05 9.90
C PRO A 355 41.13 14.59 9.28
N ALA A 356 41.28 14.79 7.97
CA ALA A 356 42.54 14.62 7.28
C ALA A 356 43.56 15.61 7.87
N ALA A 357 44.66 15.09 8.41
CA ALA A 357 45.79 15.88 8.89
C ALA A 357 46.32 16.78 7.75
N SER A 358 46.33 18.09 7.97
CA SER A 358 46.80 19.09 7.02
C SER A 358 48.33 19.10 6.98
N ASP A 359 48.90 18.57 5.90
CA ASP A 359 50.32 18.74 5.59
C ASP A 359 50.42 19.46 4.24
N ARG A 360 50.44 20.80 4.28
CA ARG A 360 50.75 21.65 3.11
C ARG A 360 51.50 22.91 3.52
N THR A 361 52.78 22.92 3.18
CA THR A 361 53.69 24.07 3.12
C THR A 361 53.19 25.11 2.09
N PRO A 362 53.34 26.43 2.35
CA PRO A 362 52.88 27.46 1.42
C PRO A 362 53.92 27.78 0.32
N PRO A 363 53.49 28.11 -0.91
CA PRO A 363 54.39 28.55 -1.99
C PRO A 363 54.75 30.05 -1.87
N PRO A 364 55.85 30.50 -2.53
CA PRO A 364 56.45 31.81 -2.30
C PRO A 364 55.79 32.96 -3.10
N HIS A 365 55.94 34.17 -2.54
CA HIS A 365 55.48 35.44 -3.07
C HIS A 365 56.19 35.88 -4.37
N GLU A 366 55.43 36.34 -5.35
CA GLU A 366 55.87 37.34 -6.32
C GLU A 366 54.83 38.45 -6.47
N SER A 367 55.33 39.69 -6.54
CA SER A 367 54.56 40.93 -6.51
C SER A 367 54.29 41.45 -7.92
N SER A 368 53.11 42.03 -8.17
CA SER A 368 53.00 43.16 -9.11
C SER A 368 51.68 43.93 -8.96
N ALA A 369 51.85 45.21 -8.62
CA ALA A 369 51.04 46.43 -8.81
C ALA A 369 49.57 46.40 -9.29
N ALA A 370 48.78 47.25 -8.63
CA ALA A 370 47.41 47.70 -8.97
C ALA A 370 47.36 48.59 -10.25
N PRO A 371 46.17 48.90 -10.79
CA PRO A 371 45.48 50.10 -10.30
C PRO A 371 43.93 50.07 -10.21
N SER A 372 43.48 51.09 -9.48
CA SER A 372 42.19 51.71 -9.13
C SER A 372 40.98 51.75 -10.09
N ASN A 373 39.83 52.07 -9.44
CA ASN A 373 38.56 52.69 -9.91
C ASN A 373 37.47 51.71 -10.38
N ALA A 374 36.18 51.93 -10.22
CA ALA A 374 35.30 52.79 -9.42
C ALA A 374 33.86 52.32 -9.72
N ASP A 375 32.91 52.74 -8.89
CA ASP A 375 31.47 52.88 -9.18
C ASP A 375 30.56 51.64 -9.18
N ASP A 376 29.90 51.52 -8.03
CA ASP A 376 28.54 51.00 -7.81
C ASP A 376 27.52 52.04 -8.30
N PRO A 377 26.49 51.64 -9.08
CA PRO A 377 25.24 52.37 -8.95
C PRO A 377 23.97 51.50 -9.05
N PHE A 378 22.95 51.98 -8.34
CA PHE A 378 21.52 51.67 -8.42
C PHE A 378 20.95 50.66 -7.43
N SER A 379 20.76 51.22 -6.23
CA SER A 379 19.50 51.19 -5.48
C SER A 379 18.21 51.24 -6.33
N ASP A 380 17.20 50.56 -5.78
CA ASP A 380 15.79 50.96 -5.70
C ASP A 380 14.79 50.40 -6.75
N PRO A 381 13.47 50.42 -6.45
CA PRO A 381 12.76 49.22 -6.00
C PRO A 381 11.42 49.02 -6.75
N TYR A 382 10.78 47.86 -6.58
CA TYR A 382 9.31 47.69 -6.61
C TYR A 382 8.90 46.46 -5.81
#